data_AF-A0A529JR67-F1
#
_entry.id   AF-A0A529JR67-F1
#
_cell.length_a   1.000
_cell.length_b   1.000
_cell.length_c   1.000
_cell.angle_alpha   90.00
_cell.angle_beta   90.00
_cell.angle_gamma   90.00
#
_symmetry.space_group_name_H-M   'P 1'
#
loop_
_entity.id
_entity.type
_entity.pdbx_description
1 polymer ?
#
loop_
_entity_poly.entity_id
_entity_poly.type
_entity_poly.pdbx_seq_one_letter_code
_entity_poly.pdbx_strand_id
1 'polypeptide(L)' 'WPGHDDWIYWQYHDSGRVDGISGDVDLNVLQGGQEKLAELFAPPPESISPETPLYP' A
#
# COMPACT_ATOMS: atom_id res chain seq x y z
N TRP A 1 -15.64 -16.19 0.51
CA TRP A 1 -14.21 -15.85 0.44
C TRP A 1 -14.11 -14.34 0.47
N PRO A 2 -13.20 -13.73 1.27
CA PRO A 2 -12.92 -12.29 1.11
C PRO A 2 -12.68 -12.03 -0.38
N GLY A 3 -13.26 -10.94 -0.89
CA GLY A 3 -13.48 -10.75 -2.31
C GLY A 3 -12.18 -10.88 -3.07
N HIS A 4 -12.24 -11.46 -4.28
CA HIS A 4 -11.09 -11.59 -5.19
C HIS A 4 -10.44 -10.22 -5.51
N ASP A 5 -11.08 -9.12 -5.11
CA ASP A 5 -10.76 -7.74 -5.47
C ASP A 5 -10.21 -6.90 -4.31
N ASP A 6 -10.01 -7.48 -3.11
CA ASP A 6 -9.58 -6.76 -1.89
C ASP A 6 -8.04 -6.70 -1.72
N TRP A 7 -7.26 -7.01 -2.75
CA TRP A 7 -5.79 -6.96 -2.68
C TRP A 7 -5.26 -5.53 -2.88
N ILE A 8 -4.02 -5.28 -2.46
CA ILE A 8 -3.34 -3.99 -2.70
C ILE A 8 -2.09 -4.26 -3.52
N TYR A 9 -1.30 -5.25 -3.12
CA TYR A 9 -0.20 -5.79 -3.90
C TYR A 9 -0.45 -7.24 -4.23
N TRP A 10 -0.12 -7.65 -5.45
CA TRP A 10 -0.10 -9.06 -5.84
C TRP A 10 1.30 -9.45 -6.34
N GLN A 11 1.93 -10.40 -5.65
CA GLN A 11 3.15 -11.06 -6.11
C GLN A 11 2.76 -12.11 -7.16
N TYR A 12 3.19 -11.89 -8.41
CA TYR A 12 2.79 -12.75 -9.53
C TYR A 12 3.93 -13.63 -10.05
N HIS A 13 5.17 -13.43 -9.58
CA HIS A 13 6.35 -14.17 -10.01
C HIS A 13 7.41 -14.20 -8.91
N ASP A 14 8.00 -15.36 -8.63
CA ASP A 14 8.98 -15.56 -7.55
C ASP A 14 10.45 -15.55 -8.04
N SER A 15 10.64 -15.61 -9.35
CA SER A 15 11.95 -15.80 -9.99
C SER A 15 12.22 -14.75 -11.08
N GLY A 16 11.82 -13.51 -10.82
CA GLY A 16 11.97 -12.38 -11.74
C GLY A 16 13.42 -11.91 -11.90
N ARG A 17 13.63 -10.98 -12.85
CA ARG A 17 14.93 -10.34 -13.09
C ARG A 17 14.75 -8.83 -13.16
N VAL A 18 15.52 -8.10 -12.35
CA VAL A 18 15.54 -6.63 -12.33
C VAL A 18 16.99 -6.19 -12.34
N ASP A 19 17.34 -5.26 -13.24
CA ASP A 19 18.69 -4.72 -13.34
C ASP A 19 19.15 -4.16 -11.99
N GLY A 20 20.36 -4.56 -11.57
CA GLY A 20 20.92 -4.20 -10.27
C GLY A 20 20.58 -5.16 -9.12
N ILE A 21 19.70 -6.15 -9.33
CA ILE A 21 19.43 -7.23 -8.35
C ILE A 21 20.09 -8.53 -8.83
N SER A 22 20.93 -9.12 -7.97
CA SER A 22 21.56 -10.41 -8.24
C SER A 22 20.72 -11.55 -7.69
N GLY A 23 20.44 -12.56 -8.53
CA GLY A 23 19.60 -13.71 -8.17
C GLY A 23 18.13 -13.55 -8.55
N ASP A 24 17.31 -14.49 -8.09
CA ASP A 24 15.86 -14.48 -8.26
C ASP A 24 15.23 -13.37 -7.39
N VAL A 25 14.23 -12.67 -7.93
CA VAL A 25 13.48 -11.62 -7.20
C VAL A 25 11.98 -11.72 -7.43
N ASP A 26 11.23 -11.49 -6.37
CA ASP A 26 9.77 -11.42 -6.41
C ASP A 26 9.28 -10.19 -7.18
N LEU A 27 8.37 -10.40 -8.12
CA LEU A 27 7.71 -9.32 -8.87
C LEU A 27 6.29 -9.12 -8.36
N ASN A 28 5.97 -7.87 -8.06
CA ASN A 28 4.68 -7.45 -7.54
C ASN A 28 4.02 -6.43 -8.46
N VAL A 29 2.70 -6.40 -8.47
CA VAL A 29 1.89 -5.31 -9.06
C VAL A 29 1.06 -4.64 -7.97
N LEU A 30 0.91 -3.32 -8.06
CA LEU A 30 -0.03 -2.53 -7.26
C LEU A 30 -1.40 -2.51 -7.95
N GLN A 31 -2.49 -2.68 -7.19
CA GLN A 31 -3.84 -2.42 -7.69
C GLN A 31 -4.07 -0.91 -7.83
N GLY A 32 -3.71 -0.35 -8.99
CA GLY A 32 -3.86 1.08 -9.27
C GLY A 32 -2.58 1.72 -9.79
N GLY A 33 -2.60 3.05 -9.95
CA GLY A 33 -1.48 3.83 -10.48
C GLY A 33 -0.71 4.62 -9.43
N GLN A 34 0.00 5.64 -9.89
CA GLN A 34 0.79 6.55 -9.05
C GLN A 34 -0.05 7.26 -7.97
N GLU A 35 -1.31 7.58 -8.25
CA GLU A 35 -2.22 8.19 -7.27
C GLU A 35 -2.46 7.26 -6.09
N LYS A 36 -2.73 5.97 -6.36
CA LYS A 36 -2.92 4.96 -5.33
C LYS A 36 -1.66 4.78 -4.49
N LEU A 37 -0.50 4.82 -5.14
CA LEU A 37 0.78 4.80 -4.44
C LEU A 37 0.92 6.02 -3.52
N ALA A 38 0.63 7.22 -4.01
CA ALA A 38 0.69 8.44 -3.22
C ALA A 38 -0.26 8.40 -2.01
N GLU A 39 -1.48 7.89 -2.16
CA GLU A 39 -2.43 7.68 -1.06
C GLU A 39 -1.86 6.77 0.03
N LEU A 40 -1.20 5.67 -0.35
CA LEU A 40 -0.63 4.71 0.60
C LEU A 40 0.54 5.29 1.41
N PHE A 41 1.25 6.28 0.84
CA PHE A 41 2.35 6.98 1.49
C PHE A 41 1.97 8.33 2.09
N ALA A 42 0.72 8.77 1.89
CA ALA A 42 0.24 9.99 2.51
C ALA A 42 0.23 9.82 4.04
N PRO A 43 0.56 10.88 4.80
CA PRO A 43 0.34 10.84 6.23
C PRO A 43 -1.14 10.52 6.49
N PRO A 44 -1.46 9.80 7.56
CA PRO A 44 -2.85 9.67 7.99
C PRO A 44 -3.44 11.08 8.08
N PRO A 45 -4.70 11.30 7.66
CA PRO A 45 -5.35 12.59 7.92
C PRO A 45 -5.18 12.86 9.42
N GLU A 46 -4.66 14.05 9.76
CA GLU A 46 -4.38 14.42 11.15
C GLU A 46 -5.56 13.96 11.99
N SER A 47 -5.30 13.02 12.91
CA SER A 47 -6.33 12.48 13.78
C SER A 47 -6.93 13.68 14.46
N ILE A 48 -8.16 14.03 14.07
CA ILE A 48 -8.97 15.03 14.76
C ILE A 48 -9.11 14.43 16.14
N SER A 49 -8.19 14.80 17.04
CA SER A 49 -8.27 14.47 18.44
C SER A 49 -9.62 15.05 18.86
N PRO A 50 -10.54 14.26 19.43
CA PRO A 50 -11.74 14.85 20.00
C PRO A 50 -11.25 15.84 21.05
N GLU A 51 -11.37 17.12 20.72
CA GLU A 51 -11.12 18.20 21.66
C GLU A 51 -11.92 17.84 22.91
N THR A 52 -11.22 17.70 24.03
CA THR A 52 -11.87 17.39 25.31
C THR A 52 -12.92 18.48 25.52
N PRO A 53 -14.22 18.17 25.73
CA PRO A 53 -15.17 19.20 26.02
C PRO A 53 -14.72 19.83 27.34
N LEU A 54 -14.29 21.09 27.29
CA LEU A 54 -14.15 21.92 28.48
C LEU A 54 -15.57 22.09 29.04
N TYR A 55 -15.93 21.21 29.97
CA TYR A 55 -17.16 21.37 30.73
C TYR A 55 -17.05 22.64 31.61
N PRO A 56 -18.16 23.39 31.77
CA PRO A 56 -18.20 24.67 32.48
C PRO A 56 -18.00 24.55 33.99
#